data_AF-A0A928UFW9-F1
#
_entry.id   AF-A0A928UFW9-F1
#
_cell.length_a   1.000
_cell.length_b   1.000
_cell.length_c   1.000
_cell.angle_alpha   90.00
_cell.angle_beta   90.00
_cell.angle_gamma   90.00
#
_symmetry.space_group_name_H-M   'P 1'
#
loop_
_entity.id
_entity.type
_entity.pdbx_description
1 polymer ?
#
loop_
_entity_poly.entity_id
_entity_poly.type
_entity_poly.pdbx_seq_one_letter_code
_entity_poly.pdbx_strand_id
1 'polypeptide(L)'
;MDMEVNNQHHKITVPEMAPHVHVFLAGENKVDKIAKWLINWITLSLECGKIKPYDLMPSKADLACHIGVSQGTIQNAFRIVEDFGYLESKQRVGTLIKDFRKESAIEKLTSKRELAVEILKKFLKENDYQVGDKLPSTRNLAKMIGVSSATIRMAIINLVSNGILDKYENSFILSEAEFAVEVVQARTLVEKVAQRLKRYIEKTYKVGEKLPANTALAKKFKVSVKTIHDAVRQLSKEGLLYTRRGRYGTIVLDYTKEVSSELYDYEKVEQKIRNHIASNCQVGDKLFSIKEFSVKFKTSEKTVKKALDNLAEDGYLTFSRGRYGGTFVTDIPQASGEAYKWLAISNDYMAN
;
A
#
# COMPACT_ATOMS: atom_id res chain seq x y z
N MET A 1 -22.27 -26.53 7.14
CA MET A 1 -21.35 -27.02 8.19
C MET A 1 -20.00 -26.36 7.89
N ASP A 2 -19.94 -25.05 8.12
CA ASP A 2 -18.78 -24.23 7.80
C ASP A 2 -17.89 -24.22 9.04
N MET A 3 -16.76 -24.93 8.95
CA MET A 3 -15.71 -24.84 9.95
C MET A 3 -15.14 -23.42 9.90
N GLU A 4 -15.57 -22.58 10.84
CA GLU A 4 -14.75 -21.49 11.35
C GLU A 4 -13.40 -22.09 11.74
N VAL A 5 -12.38 -21.96 10.89
CA VAL A 5 -11.00 -22.15 11.31
C VAL A 5 -10.66 -20.94 12.17
N ASN A 6 -11.10 -21.02 13.41
CA ASN A 6 -10.66 -20.22 14.52
C ASN A 6 -9.19 -20.59 14.74
N ASN A 7 -8.29 -20.04 13.91
CA ASN A 7 -6.84 -20.13 14.13
C ASN A 7 -6.51 -19.27 15.35
N GLN A 8 -6.87 -19.75 16.54
CA GLN A 8 -6.27 -19.31 17.79
C GLN A 8 -4.81 -19.72 17.73
N HIS A 9 -3.97 -18.82 17.20
CA HIS A 9 -2.53 -18.96 17.31
C HIS A 9 -2.19 -19.12 18.80
N HIS A 10 -1.48 -20.20 19.14
CA HIS A 10 -1.13 -20.47 20.52
C HIS A 10 -0.27 -19.31 21.04
N LYS A 11 -0.66 -18.75 22.19
CA LYS A 11 0.06 -17.65 22.81
C LYS A 11 1.05 -18.21 23.82
N ILE A 12 2.32 -18.11 23.46
CA ILE A 12 3.45 -18.52 24.30
C ILE A 12 3.42 -17.70 25.58
N THR A 13 3.46 -18.40 26.71
CA THR A 13 3.53 -17.76 28.02
C THR A 13 4.97 -17.49 28.41
N VAL A 14 5.21 -16.46 29.23
CA VAL A 14 6.58 -16.14 29.67
C VAL A 14 7.28 -17.33 30.34
N PRO A 15 6.63 -18.12 31.24
CA PRO A 15 7.28 -19.28 31.87
C PRO A 15 7.73 -20.39 30.90
N GLU A 16 7.06 -20.56 29.76
CA GLU A 16 7.48 -21.53 28.73
C GLU A 16 8.85 -21.16 28.12
N MET A 17 9.27 -19.90 28.27
CA MET A 17 10.54 -19.41 27.75
C MET A 17 11.76 -19.73 28.62
N ALA A 18 11.65 -20.64 29.60
CA ALA A 18 12.77 -20.98 30.48
C ALA A 18 13.91 -21.68 29.72
N PRO A 19 15.19 -21.45 30.08
CA PRO A 19 15.66 -20.53 31.12
C PRO A 19 15.68 -19.07 30.65
N HIS A 20 15.41 -18.14 31.57
CA HIS A 20 15.32 -16.70 31.29
C HIS A 20 16.64 -15.97 31.54
N VAL A 21 16.76 -14.77 30.94
CA VAL A 21 17.89 -13.87 31.17
C VAL A 21 17.53 -12.87 32.26
N HIS A 22 18.21 -12.92 33.42
CA HIS A 22 18.02 -11.96 34.51
C HIS A 22 19.30 -11.21 34.90
N VAL A 23 20.46 -11.76 34.57
CA VAL A 23 21.77 -11.20 34.97
C VAL A 23 22.39 -10.43 33.79
N PHE A 24 22.67 -9.15 33.99
CA PHE A 24 23.35 -8.29 33.01
C PHE A 24 24.64 -7.75 33.63
N LEU A 25 25.77 -7.94 32.95
CA LEU A 25 27.07 -7.43 33.43
C LEU A 25 27.16 -5.92 33.22
N ALA A 26 28.02 -5.26 34.02
CA ALA A 26 28.28 -3.83 33.87
C ALA A 26 28.91 -3.54 32.49
N GLY A 27 28.25 -2.68 31.69
CA GLY A 27 28.68 -2.34 30.33
C GLY A 27 28.14 -3.27 29.23
N GLU A 28 27.45 -4.36 29.58
CA GLU A 28 26.87 -5.28 28.60
C GLU A 28 25.63 -4.67 27.94
N ASN A 29 25.52 -4.79 26.61
CA ASN A 29 24.33 -4.34 25.91
C ASN A 29 23.16 -5.29 26.18
N LYS A 30 22.26 -4.86 27.06
CA LYS A 30 21.05 -5.61 27.44
C LYS A 30 20.22 -6.04 26.24
N VAL A 31 20.13 -5.18 25.21
CA VAL A 31 19.31 -5.46 24.01
C VAL A 31 19.89 -6.64 23.24
N ASP A 32 21.20 -6.64 22.99
CA ASP A 32 21.87 -7.68 22.20
C ASP A 32 21.84 -9.03 22.94
N LYS A 33 22.01 -9.02 24.26
CA LYS A 33 21.90 -10.23 25.09
C LYS A 33 20.52 -10.86 25.01
N ILE A 34 19.47 -10.04 25.15
CA ILE A 34 18.07 -10.50 25.06
C ILE A 34 17.77 -10.99 23.64
N ALA A 35 18.25 -10.30 22.60
CA ALA A 35 18.05 -10.72 21.22
C ALA A 35 18.72 -12.08 20.93
N LYS A 36 19.97 -12.28 21.36
CA LYS A 36 20.67 -13.57 21.24
C LYS A 36 19.94 -14.70 21.97
N TRP A 37 19.48 -14.42 23.19
CA TRP A 37 18.68 -15.39 23.95
C TRP A 37 17.37 -15.75 23.24
N LEU A 38 16.64 -14.77 22.73
CA LEU A 38 15.40 -15.01 21.97
C LEU A 38 15.64 -15.87 20.73
N ILE A 39 16.69 -15.57 19.95
CA ILE A 39 17.04 -16.34 18.75
C ILE A 39 17.36 -17.78 19.11
N ASN A 40 18.20 -18.01 20.12
CA ASN A 40 18.57 -19.34 20.56
C ASN A 40 17.34 -20.11 21.08
N TRP A 41 16.50 -19.47 21.89
CA TRP A 41 15.30 -20.09 22.41
C TRP A 41 14.30 -20.46 21.30
N ILE A 42 14.06 -19.57 20.33
CA ILE A 42 13.18 -19.84 19.19
C ILE A 42 13.73 -21.01 18.36
N THR A 43 15.03 -21.01 18.08
CA THR A 43 15.68 -22.06 17.26
C THR A 43 15.53 -23.43 17.91
N LEU A 44 15.94 -23.56 19.18
CA LEU A 44 15.84 -24.81 19.93
C LEU A 44 14.38 -25.27 20.10
N SER A 45 13.46 -24.33 20.36
CA SER A 45 12.05 -24.67 20.61
C SER A 45 11.33 -25.11 19.33
N LEU A 46 11.73 -24.60 18.16
CA LEU A 46 11.24 -25.06 16.86
C LEU A 46 11.82 -26.45 16.51
N GLU A 47 13.10 -26.69 16.78
CA GLU A 47 13.73 -28.01 16.59
C GLU A 47 13.10 -29.08 17.46
N CYS A 48 12.82 -28.77 18.74
CA CYS A 48 12.14 -29.68 19.65
C CYS A 48 10.62 -29.78 19.41
N GLY A 49 10.04 -29.01 18.49
CA GLY A 49 8.61 -28.99 18.20
C GLY A 49 7.72 -28.48 19.34
N LYS A 50 8.29 -27.77 20.34
CA LYS A 50 7.56 -27.17 21.47
C LYS A 50 6.66 -26.02 21.01
N ILE A 51 7.09 -25.30 19.99
CA ILE A 51 6.37 -24.19 19.37
C ILE A 51 6.20 -24.44 17.88
N LYS A 52 5.19 -23.81 17.29
CA LYS A 52 4.88 -23.91 15.86
C LYS A 52 5.07 -22.56 15.18
N PRO A 53 5.33 -22.55 13.85
CA PRO A 53 5.28 -21.31 13.09
C PRO A 53 3.94 -20.61 13.29
N TYR A 54 3.97 -19.28 13.36
CA TYR A 54 2.84 -18.41 13.68
C TYR A 54 2.30 -18.48 15.11
N ASP A 55 2.98 -19.13 16.05
CA ASP A 55 2.65 -18.95 17.46
C ASP A 55 2.96 -17.51 17.91
N LEU A 56 2.15 -17.02 18.85
CA LEU A 56 2.20 -15.65 19.36
C LEU A 56 3.22 -15.56 20.48
N MET A 57 4.18 -14.66 20.34
CA MET A 57 5.08 -14.29 21.42
C MET A 57 4.30 -13.65 22.58
N PRO A 58 4.82 -13.74 23.83
CA PRO A 58 4.25 -13.03 24.97
C PRO A 58 4.22 -11.51 24.72
N SER A 59 3.38 -10.81 25.49
CA SER A 59 3.33 -9.36 25.34
C SER A 59 4.66 -8.74 25.75
N LYS A 60 5.02 -7.63 25.09
CA LYS A 60 6.29 -6.93 25.38
C LYS A 60 6.33 -6.43 26.83
N ALA A 61 5.17 -6.13 27.42
CA ALA A 61 5.05 -5.70 28.80
C ALA A 61 5.28 -6.86 29.77
N ASP A 62 4.68 -8.02 29.51
CA ASP A 62 4.83 -9.21 30.36
C ASP A 62 6.30 -9.68 30.38
N LEU A 63 6.92 -9.74 29.19
CA LEU A 63 8.31 -10.15 29.06
C LEU A 63 9.27 -9.12 29.70
N ALA A 64 8.97 -7.82 29.57
CA ALA A 64 9.75 -6.76 30.20
C ALA A 64 9.68 -6.82 31.74
N CYS A 65 8.47 -7.02 32.28
CA CYS A 65 8.24 -7.16 33.72
C CYS A 65 9.01 -8.37 34.27
N HIS A 66 8.93 -9.52 33.59
CA HIS A 66 9.57 -10.74 34.04
C HIS A 66 11.11 -10.69 33.98
N ILE A 67 11.67 -10.14 32.90
CA ILE A 67 13.13 -10.00 32.74
C ILE A 67 13.70 -8.88 33.63
N GLY A 68 12.88 -7.91 34.03
CA GLY A 68 13.32 -6.75 34.83
C GLY A 68 13.95 -5.65 33.98
N VAL A 69 13.42 -5.41 32.77
CA VAL A 69 13.91 -4.36 31.85
C VAL A 69 12.75 -3.47 31.37
N SER A 70 13.07 -2.36 30.70
CA SER A 70 12.03 -1.51 30.12
C SER A 70 11.37 -2.17 28.90
N GLN A 71 10.11 -1.83 28.64
CA GLN A 71 9.38 -2.28 27.45
C GLN A 71 10.09 -1.86 26.15
N GLY A 72 10.79 -0.71 26.15
CA GLY A 72 11.59 -0.25 25.02
C GLY A 72 12.79 -1.16 24.72
N THR A 73 13.44 -1.72 25.75
CA THR A 73 14.53 -2.69 25.59
C THR A 73 14.04 -3.96 24.90
N ILE A 74 12.91 -4.52 25.35
CA ILE A 74 12.27 -5.68 24.71
C ILE A 74 11.84 -5.35 23.27
N GLN A 75 11.27 -4.17 23.04
CA GLN A 75 10.89 -3.75 21.70
C GLN A 75 12.09 -3.69 20.74
N ASN A 76 13.24 -3.19 21.20
CA ASN A 76 14.45 -3.15 20.38
C ASN A 76 15.03 -4.55 20.18
N ALA A 77 15.01 -5.42 21.19
CA ALA A 77 15.43 -6.82 21.03
C ALA A 77 14.55 -7.54 20.01
N PHE A 78 13.23 -7.39 20.08
CA PHE A 78 12.29 -7.98 19.12
C PHE A 78 12.55 -7.48 17.69
N ARG A 79 12.96 -6.21 17.51
CA ARG A 79 13.34 -5.67 16.20
C ARG A 79 14.59 -6.35 15.64
N ILE A 80 15.62 -6.54 16.47
CA ILE A 80 16.83 -7.27 16.06
C ILE A 80 16.47 -8.69 15.64
N VAL A 81 15.65 -9.38 16.44
CA VAL A 81 15.20 -10.75 16.15
C VAL A 81 14.31 -10.81 14.89
N GLU A 82 13.49 -9.79 14.63
CA GLU A 82 12.73 -9.62 13.38
C GLU A 82 13.65 -9.38 12.18
N ASP A 83 14.75 -8.63 12.35
CA ASP A 83 15.75 -8.38 11.31
C ASP A 83 16.52 -9.65 10.93
N PHE A 84 16.86 -10.49 11.92
CA PHE A 84 17.39 -11.85 11.68
C PHE A 84 16.35 -12.80 11.09
N GLY A 85 15.09 -12.38 10.94
CA GLY A 85 14.04 -13.14 10.27
C GLY A 85 13.35 -14.20 11.13
N TYR A 86 13.48 -14.16 12.46
CA TYR A 86 12.83 -15.14 13.35
C TYR A 86 11.41 -14.74 13.75
N LEU A 87 11.09 -13.44 13.70
CA LEU A 87 9.81 -12.88 14.15
C LEU A 87 9.14 -12.04 13.05
N GLU A 88 7.81 -11.92 13.13
CA GLU A 88 7.02 -11.05 12.28
C GLU A 88 5.97 -10.28 13.11
N SER A 89 6.08 -8.95 13.12
CA SER A 89 5.12 -8.09 13.83
C SER A 89 3.84 -7.84 13.00
N LYS A 90 2.65 -8.09 13.57
CA LYS A 90 1.33 -7.81 12.95
C LYS A 90 0.50 -6.84 13.80
N GLN A 91 -0.02 -5.79 13.16
CA GLN A 91 -0.84 -4.77 13.83
C GLN A 91 -2.11 -5.40 14.45
N ARG A 92 -2.42 -5.04 15.69
CA ARG A 92 -3.55 -5.54 16.51
C ARG A 92 -3.54 -7.04 16.84
N VAL A 93 -2.52 -7.78 16.42
CA VAL A 93 -2.39 -9.23 16.70
C VAL A 93 -1.23 -9.49 17.65
N GLY A 94 -0.06 -8.88 17.39
CA GLY A 94 1.13 -9.07 18.22
C GLY A 94 2.35 -9.43 17.40
N THR A 95 3.33 -10.07 18.03
CA THR A 95 4.56 -10.55 17.37
C THR A 95 4.45 -12.06 17.21
N LEU A 96 4.62 -12.56 16.00
CA LEU A 96 4.47 -13.96 15.64
C LEU A 96 5.83 -14.57 15.31
N ILE A 97 5.99 -15.87 15.52
CA ILE A 97 7.16 -16.61 15.02
C ILE A 97 7.03 -16.76 13.50
N LYS A 98 8.09 -16.38 12.78
CA LYS A 98 8.12 -16.47 11.32
C LYS A 98 8.26 -17.93 10.89
N ASP A 99 7.54 -18.29 9.83
CA ASP A 99 7.73 -19.56 9.15
C ASP A 99 8.89 -19.45 8.15
N PHE A 100 10.02 -20.12 8.40
CA PHE A 100 11.18 -20.10 7.50
C PHE A 100 10.90 -20.74 6.14
N ARG A 101 9.85 -21.56 6.02
CA ARG A 101 9.53 -22.30 4.79
C ARG A 101 8.68 -21.49 3.81
N LYS A 102 8.11 -20.36 4.25
CA LYS A 102 7.27 -19.50 3.43
C LYS A 102 7.78 -18.07 3.49
N GLU A 103 7.99 -17.48 2.31
CA GLU A 103 8.22 -16.05 2.19
C GLU A 103 7.13 -15.28 2.93
N SER A 104 7.51 -14.21 3.65
CA SER A 104 6.60 -13.43 4.49
C SER A 104 5.34 -13.09 3.70
N ALA A 105 4.21 -13.71 4.08
CA ALA A 105 2.97 -13.58 3.34
C ALA A 105 2.29 -12.21 3.57
N ILE A 106 2.84 -11.39 4.47
CA ILE A 106 2.25 -10.13 4.94
C ILE A 106 3.00 -8.96 4.33
N GLU A 107 2.28 -8.16 3.55
CA GLU A 107 2.83 -6.91 3.02
C GLU A 107 2.80 -5.83 4.10
N LYS A 108 3.98 -5.24 4.35
CA LYS A 108 4.15 -4.07 5.21
C LYS A 108 4.41 -2.84 4.35
N LEU A 109 3.95 -1.70 4.85
CA LEU A 109 4.41 -0.39 4.35
C LEU A 109 5.94 -0.37 4.41
N THR A 110 6.59 0.16 3.37
CA THR A 110 8.05 0.40 3.43
C THR A 110 8.36 1.27 4.64
N SER A 111 9.17 0.75 5.55
CA SER A 111 9.58 1.51 6.73
C SER A 111 10.55 2.62 6.35
N LYS A 112 10.50 3.77 7.04
CA LYS A 112 11.54 4.80 6.94
C LYS A 112 12.94 4.23 7.21
N ARG A 113 13.02 3.19 8.04
CA ARG A 113 14.26 2.46 8.31
C ARG A 113 14.73 1.67 7.09
N GLU A 114 13.86 0.92 6.43
CA GLU A 114 14.22 0.12 5.25
C GLU A 114 14.75 1.04 4.14
N LEU A 115 14.06 2.16 3.91
CA LEU A 115 14.54 3.18 2.98
C LEU A 115 15.93 3.71 3.38
N ALA A 116 16.15 4.00 4.66
CA ALA A 116 17.44 4.48 5.14
C ALA A 116 18.56 3.43 5.02
N VAL A 117 18.26 2.13 5.15
CA VAL A 117 19.23 1.05 4.92
C VAL A 117 19.68 1.06 3.47
N GLU A 118 18.75 1.11 2.52
CA GLU A 118 19.10 1.11 1.10
C GLU A 118 19.80 2.39 0.66
N ILE A 119 19.40 3.55 1.18
CA ILE A 119 20.12 4.81 0.92
C ILE A 119 21.54 4.75 1.50
N LEU A 120 21.72 4.18 2.70
CA LEU A 120 23.05 4.03 3.29
C LEU A 120 23.91 3.06 2.48
N LYS A 121 23.37 1.92 2.03
CA LYS A 121 24.08 1.01 1.12
C LYS A 121 24.47 1.71 -0.19
N LYS A 122 23.56 2.50 -0.77
CA LYS A 122 23.83 3.29 -1.97
C LYS A 122 24.97 4.29 -1.72
N PHE A 123 24.93 5.02 -0.60
CA PHE A 123 25.98 5.95 -0.19
C PHE A 123 27.35 5.25 -0.05
N LEU A 124 27.39 4.06 0.57
CA LEU A 124 28.64 3.31 0.72
C LEU A 124 29.24 2.89 -0.63
N LYS A 125 28.38 2.52 -1.60
CA LYS A 125 28.83 2.21 -2.96
C LYS A 125 29.28 3.43 -3.75
N GLU A 126 28.54 4.53 -3.68
CA GLU A 126 28.86 5.76 -4.41
C GLU A 126 30.14 6.44 -3.93
N ASN A 127 30.59 6.14 -2.70
CA ASN A 127 31.82 6.66 -2.11
C ASN A 127 32.95 5.62 -2.07
N ASP A 128 32.81 4.50 -2.79
CA ASP A 128 33.85 3.46 -2.97
C ASP A 128 34.50 2.93 -1.67
N TYR A 129 33.72 2.82 -0.59
CA TYR A 129 34.21 2.31 0.71
C TYR A 129 34.78 0.88 0.58
N GLN A 130 35.95 0.65 1.16
CA GLN A 130 36.61 -0.64 1.22
C GLN A 130 36.36 -1.34 2.56
N VAL A 131 36.56 -2.67 2.59
CA VAL A 131 36.49 -3.45 3.83
C VAL A 131 37.51 -2.92 4.84
N GLY A 132 37.05 -2.60 6.04
CA GLY A 132 37.83 -1.99 7.12
C GLY A 132 37.69 -0.48 7.23
N ASP A 133 37.11 0.20 6.24
CA ASP A 133 36.96 1.66 6.28
C ASP A 133 36.00 2.11 7.38
N LYS A 134 36.40 3.15 8.11
CA LYS A 134 35.60 3.73 9.20
C LYS A 134 34.50 4.62 8.65
N LEU A 135 33.26 4.32 9.04
CA LEU A 135 32.12 5.16 8.76
C LEU A 135 32.19 6.47 9.57
N PRO A 136 31.73 7.59 9.00
CA PRO A 136 31.57 8.84 9.73
C PRO A 136 30.59 8.68 10.90
N SER A 137 30.62 9.63 11.83
CA SER A 137 29.68 9.63 12.97
C SER A 137 28.22 9.58 12.49
N THR A 138 27.36 8.90 13.27
CA THR A 138 25.93 8.77 12.96
C THR A 138 25.23 10.11 12.72
N ARG A 139 25.70 11.18 13.36
CA ARG A 139 25.19 12.55 13.17
C ARG A 139 25.62 13.13 11.83
N ASN A 140 26.87 12.91 11.41
CA ASN A 140 27.38 13.41 10.14
C ASN A 140 26.76 12.65 8.96
N LEU A 141 26.66 11.32 9.06
CA LEU A 141 25.94 10.50 8.07
C LEU A 141 24.49 10.95 7.90
N ALA A 142 23.79 11.22 9.01
CA ALA A 142 22.42 11.73 8.97
C ALA A 142 22.29 13.05 8.19
N LYS A 143 23.24 13.97 8.34
CA LYS A 143 23.27 15.23 7.59
C LYS A 143 23.58 15.02 6.11
N MET A 144 24.56 14.19 5.78
CA MET A 144 24.95 13.90 4.39
C MET A 144 23.82 13.20 3.62
N ILE A 145 23.15 12.25 4.27
CA ILE A 145 22.10 11.43 3.66
C ILE A 145 20.72 12.11 3.69
N GLY A 146 20.52 13.11 4.53
CA GLY A 146 19.23 13.81 4.66
C GLY A 146 18.17 13.00 5.43
N VAL A 147 18.60 12.12 6.34
CA VAL A 147 17.72 11.26 7.15
C VAL A 147 17.94 11.52 8.63
N SER A 148 16.91 11.34 9.47
CA SER A 148 17.04 11.57 10.92
C SER A 148 18.13 10.67 11.55
N SER A 149 18.88 11.20 12.50
CA SER A 149 19.96 10.45 13.18
C SER A 149 19.46 9.17 13.88
N ALA A 150 18.23 9.18 14.40
CA ALA A 150 17.61 7.99 14.97
C ALA A 150 17.35 6.91 13.91
N THR A 151 16.90 7.28 12.72
CA THR A 151 16.64 6.35 11.62
C THR A 151 17.94 5.79 11.04
N ILE A 152 18.97 6.61 10.85
CA ILE A 152 20.31 6.15 10.45
C ILE A 152 20.89 5.18 11.47
N ARG A 153 20.76 5.46 12.78
CA ARG A 153 21.20 4.52 13.82
C ARG A 153 20.52 3.16 13.69
N MET A 154 19.21 3.16 13.42
CA MET A 154 18.45 1.93 13.21
C MET A 154 18.86 1.20 11.92
N ALA A 155 19.20 1.95 10.86
CA ALA A 155 19.71 1.38 9.62
C ALA A 155 21.09 0.73 9.82
N ILE A 156 22.00 1.40 10.53
CA ILE A 156 23.32 0.84 10.89
C ILE A 156 23.16 -0.44 11.71
N ILE A 157 22.29 -0.46 12.73
CA ILE A 157 22.05 -1.67 13.54
C ILE A 157 21.54 -2.83 12.67
N ASN A 158 20.68 -2.55 11.69
CA ASN A 158 20.20 -3.55 10.75
C ASN A 158 21.35 -4.08 9.86
N LEU A 159 22.18 -3.19 9.31
CA LEU A 159 23.35 -3.59 8.52
C LEU A 159 24.37 -4.40 9.34
N VAL A 160 24.55 -4.07 10.63
CA VAL A 160 25.38 -4.86 11.55
C VAL A 160 24.79 -6.24 11.79
N SER A 161 23.48 -6.33 11.96
CA SER A 161 22.80 -7.62 12.14
C SER A 161 22.90 -8.49 10.88
N ASN A 162 22.95 -7.87 9.70
CA ASN A 162 23.15 -8.56 8.43
C ASN A 162 24.63 -8.84 8.09
N GLY A 163 25.59 -8.46 8.94
CA GLY A 163 27.03 -8.69 8.73
C GLY A 163 27.73 -7.73 7.76
N ILE A 164 27.03 -6.72 7.24
CA ILE A 164 27.60 -5.75 6.29
C ILE A 164 28.53 -4.77 7.02
N LEU A 165 28.16 -4.37 8.24
CA LEU A 165 28.94 -3.46 9.07
C LEU A 165 29.36 -4.16 10.37
N ASP A 166 30.52 -3.83 10.91
CA ASP A 166 30.89 -4.21 12.27
C ASP A 166 31.10 -2.99 13.16
N LYS A 167 30.87 -3.20 14.45
CA LYS A 167 31.22 -2.22 15.47
C LYS A 167 32.67 -2.43 15.88
N TYR A 168 33.52 -1.45 15.59
CA TYR A 168 34.92 -1.43 16.01
C TYR A 168 35.15 -0.24 16.96
N GLU A 169 35.45 -0.54 18.23
CA GLU A 169 35.58 0.45 19.31
C GLU A 169 34.35 1.37 19.41
N ASN A 170 34.51 2.65 19.04
CA ASN A 170 33.48 3.69 19.06
C ASN A 170 33.03 4.11 17.65
N SER A 171 33.43 3.34 16.62
CA SER A 171 33.08 3.58 15.22
C SER A 171 32.47 2.34 14.59
N PHE A 172 31.88 2.50 13.41
CA PHE A 172 31.42 1.39 12.58
C PHE A 172 32.38 1.25 11.41
N ILE A 173 32.70 0.02 11.03
CA ILE A 173 33.53 -0.29 9.87
C ILE A 173 32.73 -1.11 8.87
N LEU A 174 33.09 -1.01 7.60
CA LEU A 174 32.56 -1.89 6.57
C LEU A 174 33.21 -3.27 6.69
N SER A 175 32.42 -4.32 6.84
CA SER A 175 32.91 -5.70 6.95
C SER A 175 32.78 -6.47 5.65
N GLU A 176 31.73 -6.17 4.88
CA GLU A 176 31.45 -6.80 3.60
C GLU A 176 31.23 -5.71 2.54
N ALA A 177 32.01 -5.74 1.45
CA ALA A 177 31.89 -4.79 0.35
C ALA A 177 30.93 -5.26 -0.76
N GLU A 178 30.63 -6.56 -0.82
CA GLU A 178 29.76 -7.17 -1.83
C GLU A 178 28.31 -7.31 -1.35
N PHE A 179 27.57 -6.21 -1.27
CA PHE A 179 26.13 -6.24 -0.94
C PHE A 179 25.26 -5.71 -2.09
N ALA A 180 24.07 -6.28 -2.26
CA ALA A 180 23.09 -5.78 -3.21
C ALA A 180 22.42 -4.49 -2.70
N VAL A 181 22.28 -3.50 -3.58
CA VAL A 181 21.49 -2.29 -3.33
C VAL A 181 20.15 -2.47 -4.03
N GLU A 182 19.07 -2.47 -3.26
CA GLU A 182 17.73 -2.51 -3.80
C GLU A 182 17.21 -1.09 -4.00
N VAL A 183 16.64 -0.80 -5.17
CA VAL A 183 15.93 0.48 -5.40
C VAL A 183 14.59 0.41 -4.67
N VAL A 184 14.60 0.69 -3.37
CA VAL A 184 13.39 0.74 -2.56
C VAL A 184 12.75 2.12 -2.70
N GLN A 185 11.67 2.16 -3.47
CA GLN A 185 10.77 3.31 -3.48
C GLN A 185 9.84 3.25 -2.26
N ALA A 186 9.59 4.39 -1.63
CA ALA A 186 8.61 4.52 -0.56
C ALA A 186 7.20 4.27 -1.12
N ARG A 187 6.80 3.00 -1.15
CA ARG A 187 5.51 2.59 -1.70
C ARG A 187 4.49 2.40 -0.58
N THR A 188 3.30 2.93 -0.79
CA THR A 188 2.20 2.69 0.15
C THR A 188 1.83 1.21 0.17
N LEU A 189 1.21 0.74 1.26
CA LEU A 189 0.68 -0.62 1.32
C LEU A 189 -0.32 -0.88 0.17
N VAL A 190 -1.09 0.14 -0.21
CA VAL A 190 -2.05 0.04 -1.32
C VAL A 190 -1.34 -0.20 -2.65
N GLU A 191 -0.26 0.52 -2.93
CA GLU A 191 0.52 0.33 -4.16
C GLU A 191 1.16 -1.06 -4.25
N LYS A 192 1.73 -1.58 -3.15
CA LYS A 192 2.31 -2.93 -3.13
C LYS A 192 1.24 -3.99 -3.43
N VAL A 193 0.08 -3.86 -2.78
CA VAL A 193 -1.06 -4.75 -2.99
C VAL A 193 -1.59 -4.62 -4.42
N ALA A 194 -1.66 -3.41 -4.98
CA ALA A 194 -2.08 -3.17 -6.36
C ALA A 194 -1.14 -3.84 -7.36
N GLN A 195 0.18 -3.71 -7.19
CA GLN A 195 1.17 -4.36 -8.05
C GLN A 195 1.09 -5.89 -7.99
N ARG A 196 0.85 -6.45 -6.81
CA ARG A 196 0.68 -7.91 -6.67
C ARG A 196 -0.65 -8.38 -7.24
N LEU A 197 -1.73 -7.62 -7.05
CA LEU A 197 -3.03 -7.87 -7.66
C LEU A 197 -2.93 -7.81 -9.19
N LYS A 198 -2.21 -6.84 -9.74
CA LYS A 198 -1.90 -6.74 -11.18
C LYS A 198 -1.20 -8.00 -11.69
N ARG A 199 -0.08 -8.40 -11.08
CA ARG A 199 0.63 -9.65 -11.42
C ARG A 199 -0.25 -10.90 -11.29
N TYR A 200 -1.16 -10.92 -10.32
CA TYR A 200 -2.10 -12.02 -10.14
C TYR A 200 -3.15 -12.05 -11.25
N ILE A 201 -3.68 -10.89 -11.65
CA ILE A 201 -4.61 -10.75 -12.77
C ILE A 201 -3.97 -11.26 -14.06
N GLU A 202 -2.77 -10.75 -14.39
CA GLU A 202 -2.03 -11.09 -15.60
C GLU A 202 -1.75 -12.61 -15.73
N LYS A 203 -1.53 -13.30 -14.61
CA LYS A 203 -1.23 -14.74 -14.61
C LYS A 203 -2.46 -15.63 -14.65
N THR A 204 -3.59 -15.18 -14.10
CA THR A 204 -4.74 -16.06 -13.80
C THR A 204 -5.98 -15.74 -14.63
N TYR A 205 -6.16 -14.49 -15.08
CA TYR A 205 -7.39 -14.05 -15.73
C TYR A 205 -7.14 -13.56 -17.15
N LYS A 206 -8.12 -13.80 -18.02
CA LYS A 206 -8.16 -13.21 -19.36
C LYS A 206 -8.95 -11.91 -19.34
N VAL A 207 -8.72 -11.08 -20.37
CA VAL A 207 -9.52 -9.88 -20.64
C VAL A 207 -11.00 -10.26 -20.71
N GLY A 208 -11.86 -9.47 -20.05
CA GLY A 208 -13.30 -9.68 -19.97
C GLY A 208 -13.76 -10.61 -18.85
N GLU A 209 -12.84 -11.29 -18.15
CA GLU A 209 -13.22 -12.15 -17.03
C GLU A 209 -13.51 -11.36 -15.76
N LYS A 210 -14.41 -11.93 -14.94
CA LYS A 210 -14.85 -11.33 -13.69
C LYS A 210 -13.90 -11.70 -12.56
N LEU A 211 -13.42 -10.68 -11.85
CA LEU A 211 -12.64 -10.84 -10.63
C LEU A 211 -13.50 -11.37 -9.46
N PRO A 212 -12.90 -12.15 -8.55
CA PRO A 212 -13.54 -12.53 -7.30
C PRO A 212 -13.96 -11.31 -6.47
N ALA A 213 -14.90 -11.52 -5.55
CA ALA A 213 -15.31 -10.47 -4.62
C ALA A 213 -14.14 -9.96 -3.78
N ASN A 214 -14.16 -8.66 -3.44
CA ASN A 214 -13.10 -8.01 -2.65
C ASN A 214 -12.83 -8.71 -1.31
N THR A 215 -13.84 -9.37 -0.72
CA THR A 215 -13.70 -10.17 0.52
C THR A 215 -12.85 -11.42 0.30
N ALA A 216 -13.03 -12.11 -0.82
CA ALA A 216 -12.24 -13.28 -1.20
C ALA A 216 -10.79 -12.88 -1.51
N LEU A 217 -10.61 -11.78 -2.25
CA LEU A 217 -9.29 -11.20 -2.50
C LEU A 217 -8.60 -10.78 -1.19
N ALA A 218 -9.32 -10.16 -0.26
CA ALA A 218 -8.77 -9.74 1.04
C ALA A 218 -8.26 -10.95 1.86
N LYS A 219 -9.02 -12.04 1.89
CA LYS A 219 -8.57 -13.30 2.50
C LYS A 219 -7.32 -13.86 1.83
N LYS A 220 -7.29 -13.85 0.49
CA LYS A 220 -6.16 -14.39 -0.30
C LYS A 220 -4.87 -13.60 -0.08
N PHE A 221 -4.96 -12.27 -0.14
CA PHE A 221 -3.81 -11.37 0.05
C PHE A 221 -3.51 -11.05 1.52
N LYS A 222 -4.30 -11.59 2.47
CA LYS A 222 -4.17 -11.37 3.91
C LYS A 222 -4.15 -9.89 4.31
N VAL A 223 -4.91 -9.05 3.61
CA VAL A 223 -5.04 -7.61 3.88
C VAL A 223 -6.48 -7.23 4.23
N SER A 224 -6.69 -5.99 4.67
CA SER A 224 -8.04 -5.51 4.94
C SER A 224 -8.86 -5.38 3.64
N VAL A 225 -10.18 -5.55 3.74
CA VAL A 225 -11.10 -5.35 2.59
C VAL A 225 -10.97 -3.94 2.02
N LYS A 226 -10.72 -2.94 2.86
CA LYS A 226 -10.48 -1.55 2.44
C LYS A 226 -9.22 -1.43 1.60
N THR A 227 -8.13 -2.08 2.01
CA THR A 227 -6.86 -2.08 1.25
C THR A 227 -7.05 -2.69 -0.15
N ILE A 228 -7.76 -3.81 -0.27
CA ILE A 228 -8.12 -4.38 -1.58
C ILE A 228 -8.99 -3.41 -2.38
N HIS A 229 -9.99 -2.81 -1.75
CA HIS A 229 -10.87 -1.89 -2.43
C HIS A 229 -10.10 -0.69 -2.99
N ASP A 230 -9.18 -0.11 -2.22
CA ASP A 230 -8.34 1.01 -2.66
C ASP A 230 -7.34 0.58 -3.74
N ALA A 231 -6.78 -0.63 -3.65
CA ALA A 231 -5.91 -1.20 -4.70
C ALA A 231 -6.67 -1.45 -6.01
N VAL A 232 -7.88 -2.01 -5.95
CA VAL A 232 -8.77 -2.19 -7.12
C VAL A 232 -9.15 -0.85 -7.72
N ARG A 233 -9.44 0.16 -6.89
CA ARG A 233 -9.72 1.53 -7.36
C ARG A 233 -8.50 2.12 -8.06
N GLN A 234 -7.30 1.92 -7.54
CA GLN A 234 -6.06 2.35 -8.19
C GLN A 234 -5.88 1.67 -9.55
N LEU A 235 -6.00 0.34 -9.63
CA LEU A 235 -5.89 -0.39 -10.90
C LEU A 235 -7.00 -0.01 -11.90
N SER A 236 -8.17 0.39 -11.41
CA SER A 236 -9.25 0.89 -12.26
C SER A 236 -8.94 2.28 -12.83
N LYS A 237 -8.31 3.16 -12.04
CA LYS A 237 -7.78 4.44 -12.55
C LYS A 237 -6.66 4.25 -13.58
N GLU A 238 -5.85 3.21 -13.41
CA GLU A 238 -4.80 2.81 -14.38
C GLU A 238 -5.38 2.12 -15.63
N GLY A 239 -6.70 1.95 -15.74
CA GLY A 239 -7.36 1.37 -16.93
C GLY A 239 -7.29 -0.16 -17.02
N LEU A 240 -6.73 -0.85 -16.02
CA LEU A 240 -6.62 -2.32 -16.01
C LEU A 240 -7.92 -3.02 -15.63
N LEU A 241 -8.77 -2.34 -14.84
CA LEU A 241 -10.00 -2.93 -14.28
C LEU A 241 -11.20 -2.02 -14.47
N TYR A 242 -12.36 -2.64 -14.73
CA TYR A 242 -13.64 -1.96 -14.73
C TYR A 242 -14.49 -2.40 -13.54
N THR A 243 -14.80 -1.47 -12.63
CA THR A 243 -15.66 -1.76 -11.47
C THR A 243 -17.09 -1.27 -11.70
N ARG A 244 -18.08 -2.16 -11.61
CA ARG A 244 -19.50 -1.80 -11.66
C ARG A 244 -20.20 -2.13 -10.34
N ARG A 245 -21.06 -1.23 -9.86
CA ARG A 245 -21.84 -1.45 -8.62
C ARG A 245 -22.84 -2.60 -8.80
N GLY A 246 -23.05 -3.38 -7.75
CA GLY A 246 -24.05 -4.45 -7.70
C GLY A 246 -23.57 -5.80 -8.29
N ARG A 247 -24.48 -6.55 -8.92
CA ARG A 247 -24.27 -7.94 -9.36
C ARG A 247 -23.12 -8.12 -10.37
N TYR A 248 -22.79 -7.06 -11.10
CA TYR A 248 -21.80 -7.08 -12.19
C TYR A 248 -20.35 -7.23 -11.70
N GLY A 249 -20.00 -6.66 -10.55
CA GLY A 249 -18.66 -6.81 -9.95
C GLY A 249 -17.55 -6.10 -10.73
N THR A 250 -16.31 -6.61 -10.61
CA THR A 250 -15.12 -6.05 -11.26
C THR A 250 -14.68 -6.95 -12.42
N ILE A 251 -14.36 -6.35 -13.56
CA ILE A 251 -13.98 -7.05 -14.80
C ILE A 251 -12.58 -6.61 -15.23
N VAL A 252 -11.79 -7.53 -15.80
CA VAL A 252 -10.46 -7.25 -16.33
C VAL A 252 -10.58 -6.60 -17.72
N LEU A 253 -9.92 -5.46 -17.93
CA LEU A 253 -9.89 -4.74 -19.20
C LEU A 253 -8.63 -5.09 -20.00
N ASP A 254 -8.69 -4.86 -21.31
CA ASP A 254 -7.51 -4.93 -22.18
C ASP A 254 -6.71 -3.63 -22.02
N TYR A 255 -5.52 -3.73 -21.43
CA TYR A 255 -4.62 -2.58 -21.26
C TYR A 255 -3.70 -2.36 -22.47
N THR A 256 -3.69 -3.28 -23.45
CA THR A 256 -2.85 -3.17 -24.66
C THR A 256 -3.51 -2.36 -25.77
N LYS A 257 -4.83 -2.20 -25.70
CA LYS A 257 -5.51 -1.16 -26.44
C LYS A 257 -5.44 0.08 -25.58
N GLU A 258 -4.79 1.13 -26.09
CA GLU A 258 -5.16 2.48 -25.68
C GLU A 258 -6.68 2.50 -25.66
N VAL A 259 -7.25 2.66 -24.47
CA VAL A 259 -8.69 2.76 -24.33
C VAL A 259 -9.03 4.08 -25.01
N SER A 260 -9.28 4.02 -26.32
CA SER A 260 -10.08 4.98 -27.02
C SER A 260 -11.34 5.10 -26.18
N SER A 261 -11.41 6.17 -25.41
CA SER A 261 -12.44 6.50 -24.43
C SER A 261 -13.80 6.05 -24.95
N GLU A 262 -14.22 4.84 -24.59
CA GLU A 262 -15.61 4.46 -24.74
C GLU A 262 -16.32 5.13 -23.56
N LEU A 263 -16.57 6.43 -23.74
CA LEU A 263 -17.36 7.31 -22.89
C LEU A 263 -18.42 6.54 -22.11
N TYR A 264 -18.54 6.79 -20.80
CA TYR A 264 -19.58 6.19 -19.97
C TYR A 264 -20.96 6.43 -20.61
N ASP A 265 -21.94 5.53 -20.41
CA ASP A 265 -23.28 5.67 -21.04
C ASP A 265 -23.93 7.04 -20.81
N TYR A 266 -23.65 7.69 -19.67
CA TYR A 266 -24.13 9.05 -19.39
C TYR A 266 -23.34 10.14 -20.09
N GLU A 267 -22.02 9.98 -20.30
CA GLU A 267 -21.17 10.93 -21.02
C GLU A 267 -21.49 10.92 -22.52
N LYS A 268 -21.78 9.73 -23.08
CA LYS A 268 -22.32 9.61 -24.45
C LYS A 268 -23.64 10.36 -24.60
N VAL A 269 -24.51 10.31 -23.58
CA VAL A 269 -25.79 11.03 -23.57
C VAL A 269 -25.58 12.52 -23.37
N GLU A 270 -24.68 12.92 -22.48
CA GLU A 270 -24.31 14.30 -22.24
C GLU A 270 -23.78 14.96 -23.50
N GLN A 271 -22.89 14.28 -24.23
CA GLN A 271 -22.37 14.78 -25.50
C GLN A 271 -23.45 14.85 -26.59
N LYS A 272 -24.39 13.89 -26.62
CA LYS A 272 -25.57 13.98 -27.51
C LYS A 272 -26.46 15.18 -27.17
N ILE A 273 -26.68 15.45 -25.89
CA ILE A 273 -27.46 16.62 -25.43
C ILE A 273 -26.70 17.91 -25.77
N ARG A 274 -25.39 17.97 -25.51
CA ARG A 274 -24.52 19.10 -25.83
C ARG A 274 -24.57 19.44 -27.32
N ASN A 275 -24.39 18.45 -28.19
CA ASN A 275 -24.50 18.62 -29.64
C ASN A 275 -25.90 19.06 -30.06
N HIS A 276 -26.94 18.54 -29.39
CA HIS A 276 -28.31 18.93 -29.67
C HIS A 276 -28.59 20.40 -29.33
N ILE A 277 -28.12 20.88 -28.18
CA ILE A 277 -28.23 22.28 -27.77
C ILE A 277 -27.46 23.18 -28.75
N ALA A 278 -26.20 22.82 -29.06
CA ALA A 278 -25.35 23.60 -29.95
C ALA A 278 -25.91 23.72 -31.39
N SER A 279 -26.61 22.69 -31.87
CA SER A 279 -27.12 22.66 -33.25
C SER A 279 -28.55 23.19 -33.39
N ASN A 280 -29.37 23.17 -32.33
CA ASN A 280 -30.82 23.35 -32.45
C ASN A 280 -31.45 24.32 -31.44
N CYS A 281 -30.67 24.92 -30.53
CA CYS A 281 -31.20 25.77 -29.46
C CYS A 281 -30.50 27.12 -29.41
N GLN A 282 -31.22 28.13 -28.93
CA GLN A 282 -30.72 29.46 -28.60
C GLN A 282 -30.76 29.68 -27.08
N VAL A 283 -30.01 30.68 -26.59
CA VAL A 283 -30.05 31.06 -25.18
C VAL A 283 -31.47 31.51 -24.80
N GLY A 284 -32.02 30.94 -23.73
CA GLY A 284 -33.38 31.15 -23.26
C GLY A 284 -34.38 30.08 -23.73
N ASP A 285 -34.01 29.20 -24.66
CA ASP A 285 -34.92 28.16 -25.14
C ASP A 285 -35.24 27.12 -24.07
N LYS A 286 -36.49 26.66 -24.09
CA LYS A 286 -36.95 25.55 -23.25
C LYS A 286 -36.58 24.22 -23.91
N LEU A 287 -35.78 23.42 -23.19
CA LEU A 287 -35.41 22.08 -23.63
C LEU A 287 -36.55 21.07 -23.47
N PHE A 288 -36.43 19.95 -24.18
CA PHE A 288 -37.28 18.78 -24.01
C PHE A 288 -37.27 18.29 -22.56
N SER A 289 -38.36 17.63 -22.18
CA SER A 289 -38.46 16.94 -20.90
C SER A 289 -37.49 15.76 -20.81
N ILE A 290 -37.16 15.36 -19.59
CA ILE A 290 -36.31 14.18 -19.32
C ILE A 290 -36.87 12.91 -20.01
N LYS A 291 -38.20 12.78 -20.07
CA LYS A 291 -38.88 11.65 -20.72
C LYS A 291 -38.68 11.65 -22.24
N GLU A 292 -38.79 12.80 -22.87
CA GLU A 292 -38.60 12.95 -24.32
C GLU A 292 -37.14 12.68 -24.70
N PHE A 293 -36.18 13.18 -23.92
CA PHE A 293 -34.76 12.87 -24.12
C PHE A 293 -34.45 11.38 -23.94
N SER A 294 -35.08 10.74 -22.94
CA SER A 294 -34.97 9.29 -22.70
C SER A 294 -35.41 8.49 -23.93
N VAL A 295 -36.56 8.83 -24.52
CA VAL A 295 -37.07 8.22 -25.75
C VAL A 295 -36.17 8.53 -26.95
N LYS A 296 -35.80 9.80 -27.15
CA LYS A 296 -35.03 10.27 -28.30
C LYS A 296 -33.63 9.64 -28.36
N PHE A 297 -32.96 9.53 -27.22
CA PHE A 297 -31.61 8.97 -27.14
C PHE A 297 -31.57 7.49 -26.77
N LYS A 298 -32.74 6.85 -26.58
CA LYS A 298 -32.89 5.44 -26.18
C LYS A 298 -32.10 5.11 -24.90
N THR A 299 -32.21 5.97 -23.89
CA THR A 299 -31.48 5.84 -22.61
C THR A 299 -32.40 5.98 -21.42
N SER A 300 -31.95 5.62 -20.21
CA SER A 300 -32.80 5.73 -19.02
C SER A 300 -33.00 7.19 -18.59
N GLU A 301 -34.17 7.51 -18.02
CA GLU A 301 -34.46 8.84 -17.46
C GLU A 301 -33.43 9.27 -16.41
N LYS A 302 -32.85 8.32 -15.66
CA LYS A 302 -31.80 8.60 -14.67
C LYS A 302 -30.50 9.05 -15.32
N THR A 303 -30.15 8.44 -16.45
CA THR A 303 -28.96 8.78 -17.24
C THR A 303 -29.09 10.18 -17.84
N VAL A 304 -30.25 10.48 -18.43
CA VAL A 304 -30.58 11.81 -18.96
C VAL A 304 -30.55 12.85 -17.85
N LYS A 305 -31.17 12.57 -16.70
CA LYS A 305 -31.18 13.49 -15.56
C LYS A 305 -29.75 13.82 -15.12
N LYS A 306 -28.88 12.81 -14.96
CA LYS A 306 -27.50 13.04 -14.55
C LYS A 306 -26.72 13.88 -15.57
N ALA A 307 -26.94 13.65 -16.86
CA ALA A 307 -26.33 14.46 -17.92
C ALA A 307 -26.81 15.93 -17.90
N LEU A 308 -28.11 16.16 -17.69
CA LEU A 308 -28.66 17.52 -17.55
C LEU A 308 -28.17 18.22 -16.27
N ASP A 309 -28.05 17.49 -15.16
CA ASP A 309 -27.50 18.01 -13.91
C ASP A 309 -26.04 18.48 -14.11
N ASN A 310 -25.21 17.68 -14.81
CA ASN A 310 -23.83 18.07 -15.14
C ASN A 310 -23.78 19.34 -16.01
N LEU A 311 -24.61 19.41 -17.05
CA LEU A 311 -24.68 20.59 -17.92
C LEU A 311 -25.18 21.85 -17.20
N ALA A 312 -26.00 21.69 -16.15
CA ALA A 312 -26.41 22.79 -15.29
C ALA A 312 -25.28 23.20 -14.32
N GLU A 313 -24.52 22.25 -13.77
CA GLU A 313 -23.31 22.52 -12.98
C GLU A 313 -22.26 23.28 -13.81
N ASP A 314 -22.10 22.92 -15.09
CA ASP A 314 -21.24 23.61 -16.05
C ASP A 314 -21.76 25.02 -16.44
N GLY A 315 -22.97 25.39 -16.01
CA GLY A 315 -23.56 26.70 -16.26
C GLY A 315 -24.33 26.86 -17.57
N TYR A 316 -24.45 25.81 -18.38
CA TYR A 316 -25.18 25.86 -19.66
C TYR A 316 -26.69 25.81 -19.49
N LEU A 317 -27.20 25.26 -18.37
CA LEU A 317 -28.62 25.02 -18.14
C LEU A 317 -29.09 25.58 -16.80
N THR A 318 -30.35 25.99 -16.75
CA THR A 318 -31.06 26.33 -15.50
C THR A 318 -32.37 25.57 -15.38
N PHE A 319 -32.75 25.26 -14.14
CA PHE A 319 -34.01 24.59 -13.83
C PHE A 319 -34.97 25.55 -13.16
N SER A 320 -36.17 25.72 -13.73
CA SER A 320 -37.25 26.46 -13.08
C SER A 320 -38.40 25.52 -12.67
N ARG A 321 -38.96 25.76 -11.48
CA ARG A 321 -40.09 25.00 -10.93
C ARG A 321 -41.39 25.79 -11.11
N GLY A 322 -42.50 25.11 -11.39
CA GLY A 322 -43.84 25.72 -11.48
C GLY A 322 -44.66 25.21 -12.67
N ARG A 323 -45.86 25.80 -12.88
CA ARG A 323 -46.81 25.41 -13.94
C ARG A 323 -46.21 25.49 -15.35
N TYR A 324 -45.28 26.44 -15.56
CA TYR A 324 -44.54 26.63 -16.81
C TYR A 324 -43.05 26.23 -16.69
N GLY A 325 -42.68 25.58 -15.58
CA GLY A 325 -41.31 25.19 -15.28
C GLY A 325 -40.71 24.21 -16.29
N GLY A 326 -39.38 24.07 -16.25
CA GLY A 326 -38.62 23.24 -17.17
C GLY A 326 -37.11 23.48 -17.10
N THR A 327 -36.39 22.89 -18.05
CA THR A 327 -34.94 23.10 -18.23
C THR A 327 -34.75 24.12 -19.35
N PHE A 328 -33.98 25.17 -19.08
CA PHE A 328 -33.76 26.28 -19.99
C PHE A 328 -32.28 26.42 -20.32
N VAL A 329 -31.96 26.74 -21.57
CA VAL A 329 -30.59 26.99 -22.01
C VAL A 329 -30.15 28.36 -21.51
N THR A 330 -29.08 28.40 -20.74
CA THR A 330 -28.49 29.62 -20.18
C THR A 330 -27.29 30.08 -21.00
N ASP A 331 -26.52 29.13 -21.54
CA ASP A 331 -25.43 29.40 -22.47
C ASP A 331 -25.29 28.25 -23.48
N ILE A 332 -24.73 28.52 -24.66
CA ILE A 332 -24.54 27.53 -25.72
C ILE A 332 -23.19 26.83 -25.48
N PRO A 333 -23.18 25.52 -25.20
CA PRO A 333 -21.93 24.81 -25.00
C PRO A 333 -21.13 24.76 -26.29
N GLN A 334 -19.84 25.11 -26.23
CA GLN A 334 -18.96 25.07 -27.39
C GLN A 334 -18.83 23.63 -27.91
N ALA A 335 -18.97 23.46 -29.23
CA ALA A 335 -18.87 22.19 -29.93
C ALA A 335 -17.40 21.75 -30.07
N SER A 336 -16.72 21.54 -28.95
CA SER A 336 -15.40 20.92 -28.91
C SER A 336 -15.21 20.29 -27.54
N GLY A 337 -14.49 19.17 -27.50
CA GLY A 337 -14.20 18.40 -26.29
C GLY A 337 -13.33 19.13 -25.26
N GLU A 338 -13.56 20.43 -25.03
CA GLU A 338 -12.76 21.26 -24.14
C GLU A 338 -13.07 21.04 -22.66
N ALA A 339 -14.23 20.47 -22.32
CA ALA A 339 -14.48 19.98 -20.97
C ALA A 339 -13.45 18.89 -20.56
N TYR A 340 -12.80 18.24 -21.54
CA TYR A 340 -11.69 17.32 -21.32
C TYR A 340 -10.31 17.94 -21.55
N LYS A 341 -10.21 19.22 -21.95
CA LYS A 341 -8.92 19.92 -22.07
C LYS A 341 -8.22 19.99 -20.72
N TRP A 342 -8.96 20.24 -19.63
CA TRP A 342 -8.41 20.22 -18.27
C TRP A 342 -8.00 18.83 -17.77
N LEU A 343 -8.47 17.75 -18.40
CA LEU A 343 -7.99 16.38 -18.15
C LEU A 343 -6.84 15.97 -19.11
N ALA A 344 -6.66 16.70 -20.22
CA ALA A 344 -5.58 16.49 -21.19
C ALA A 344 -4.37 17.42 -20.97
N ILE A 345 -4.48 18.51 -20.22
CA ILE A 345 -3.37 19.43 -19.90
C ILE A 345 -2.56 18.94 -18.67
N SER A 346 -2.19 17.66 -18.64
CA SER A 346 -1.16 17.19 -17.72
C SER A 346 -0.08 16.37 -18.41
N ASN A 347 0.29 16.74 -19.64
CA ASN A 347 1.48 16.17 -20.26
C ASN A 347 2.34 17.13 -21.11
N ASP A 348 1.86 18.32 -21.49
CA ASP A 348 2.63 19.23 -22.35
C ASP A 348 3.49 20.28 -21.61
N TYR A 349 3.72 20.12 -20.29
CA TYR A 349 4.59 21.02 -19.50
C TYR A 349 5.87 20.36 -18.96
N MET A 350 6.27 19.19 -19.46
CA MET A 350 7.53 18.53 -19.06
C MET A 350 8.50 18.28 -20.23
N ALA A 351 8.33 18.98 -21.35
CA ALA A 351 9.30 19.01 -22.44
C ALA A 351 9.60 20.46 -22.85
N ASN A 352 10.37 21.15 -22.00
CA ASN A 352 11.43 22.08 -22.39
C ASN A 352 12.27 22.45 -21.16
#